data_AF-Q9HD40-F1
#
_entry.id   AF-Q9HD40-F1
#
_cell.length_a   1.000
_cell.length_b   1.000
_cell.length_c   1.000
_cell.angle_alpha   90.00
_cell.angle_beta   90.00
_cell.angle_gamma   90.00
#
_symmetry.space_group_name_H-M   'P 1'
#
loop_
_entity.id
_entity.type
_entity.pdbx_description
1 polymer ?
#
loop_
_entity_poly.entity_id
_entity_poly.type
_entity_poly.pdbx_seq_one_letter_code
_entity_poly.pdbx_strand_id
1 'polypeptide(L)'
;MNRESFAAGERLVSPAYVRQGCEARRSHEHLIRLLLEKGKCPENGWDESTLELFLHELAIMDSNNFLGNCGVGEREGRVASALVARRHYRFIHGIGRSGDISAVQPKAAGSSLLNKITNSLVLDIIKLAGVHTVANCFVVPMATGMSLTLCFLTLRHKRPKAKYIIWPRIDQKSCFKSMITAGFEPVVIENVLEGDELRTDLKAVEAKVQELGPDCILCIHSTTSCFAPRVPDRLEELAVICANYDIPHIVNNAYGVQSSKCMHLIQQGARVGRIDAFVQSLDKNFMVPVGGAIIAGFNDSFIQEISKMYPGRASASPSLDVLITLLSLGSNGYKKLLKERKEMFSYLSNQIKKLSEAYNERLLHTPHNPISLAMTLKTLDEHRDKAVTQLGSMLFTRQVSGARVVPLGSMQTVSGYTFRGFMSHTNNYPCAYLNAASAIGMKMQDVDLFIKRLDRCLKAVRKERSKESDDNYDKTEDVDIEEMALKLDNVLLDTYQDASS
;
A
#
# COMPACT_ATOMS: atom_id res chain seq x y z
N MET A 1 32.71 8.98 21.81
CA MET A 1 33.99 9.52 22.33
C MET A 1 34.40 10.68 21.44
N ASN A 2 34.68 11.84 22.03
CA ASN A 2 35.20 13.01 21.31
C ASN A 2 36.75 13.02 21.33
N ARG A 3 37.37 14.01 20.68
CA ARG A 3 38.85 14.14 20.61
C ARG A 3 39.52 14.17 21.99
N GLU A 4 38.91 14.85 22.96
CA GLU A 4 39.40 14.92 24.34
C GLU A 4 39.32 13.56 25.05
N SER A 5 38.25 12.80 24.82
CA SER A 5 38.11 11.43 25.35
C SER A 5 39.22 10.52 24.83
N PHE A 6 39.55 10.60 23.54
CA PHE A 6 40.65 9.83 22.96
C PHE A 6 42.00 10.27 23.54
N ALA A 7 42.26 11.58 23.68
CA ALA A 7 43.49 12.08 24.29
C ALA A 7 43.65 11.64 25.77
N ALA A 8 42.56 11.56 26.51
CA ALA A 8 42.57 10.98 27.86
C ALA A 8 42.86 9.46 27.83
N GLY A 9 42.31 8.74 26.85
CA GLY A 9 42.57 7.32 26.65
C GLY A 9 44.04 6.99 26.34
N GLU A 10 44.74 7.85 25.59
CA GLU A 10 46.18 7.71 25.30
C GLU A 10 47.07 7.75 26.56
N ARG A 11 46.55 8.26 27.69
CA ARG A 11 47.26 8.24 28.98
C ARG A 11 47.10 6.92 29.73
N LEU A 12 46.13 6.09 29.34
CA LEU A 12 45.78 4.83 30.00
C LEU A 12 46.22 3.61 29.18
N VAL A 13 46.18 3.72 27.85
CA VAL A 13 46.52 2.66 26.91
C VAL A 13 47.53 3.22 25.90
N SER A 14 48.35 2.34 25.29
CA SER A 14 49.32 2.75 24.26
C SER A 14 48.69 3.73 23.26
N PRO A 15 49.28 4.93 23.08
CA PRO A 15 48.74 5.95 22.19
C PRO A 15 48.51 5.45 20.76
N ALA A 16 49.38 4.56 20.26
CA ALA A 16 49.24 3.99 18.92
C ALA A 16 47.91 3.24 18.74
N TYR A 17 47.51 2.44 19.73
CA TYR A 17 46.25 1.66 19.66
C TYR A 17 45.01 2.55 19.82
N VAL A 18 45.09 3.57 20.67
CA VAL A 18 43.97 4.52 20.84
C VAL A 18 43.78 5.35 19.57
N ARG A 19 44.87 5.78 18.91
CA ARG A 19 44.80 6.48 17.63
C ARG A 19 44.17 5.63 16.53
N GLN A 20 44.51 4.35 16.45
CA GLN A 20 43.87 3.42 15.52
C GLN A 20 42.35 3.31 15.77
N GLY A 21 41.92 3.22 17.04
CA GLY A 21 40.50 3.24 17.39
C GLY A 21 39.79 4.55 17.00
N CYS A 22 40.46 5.69 17.17
CA CYS A 22 39.96 7.00 16.72
C CYS A 22 39.81 7.07 15.19
N GLU A 23 40.77 6.51 14.44
CA GLU A 23 40.68 6.39 12.98
C GLU A 23 39.50 5.50 12.55
N ALA A 24 39.27 4.38 13.21
CA ALA A 24 38.11 3.53 12.94
C ALA A 24 36.78 4.27 13.16
N ARG A 25 36.65 5.06 14.24
CA ARG A 25 35.45 5.88 14.49
C ARG A 25 35.22 6.91 13.36
N ARG A 26 36.29 7.52 12.85
CA ARG A 26 36.20 8.51 11.75
C ARG A 26 35.58 7.95 10.47
N SER A 27 35.72 6.65 10.21
CA SER A 27 35.04 6.00 9.07
C SER A 27 33.52 6.03 9.21
N HIS A 28 32.98 5.78 10.41
CA HIS A 28 31.54 5.89 10.66
C HIS A 28 31.07 7.35 10.58
N GLU A 29 31.84 8.27 11.18
CA GLU A 29 31.54 9.71 11.14
C GLU A 29 31.52 10.26 9.70
N HIS A 30 32.38 9.75 8.82
CA HIS A 30 32.38 10.10 7.40
C HIS A 30 31.06 9.73 6.72
N LEU A 31 30.55 8.51 6.94
CA LEU A 31 29.27 8.06 6.39
C LEU A 31 28.11 8.90 6.93
N ILE A 32 28.09 9.15 8.24
CA ILE A 32 27.06 9.98 8.89
C ILE A 32 27.09 11.40 8.33
N ARG A 33 28.26 12.02 8.23
CA ARG A 33 28.42 13.36 7.67
C ARG A 33 27.93 13.43 6.22
N LEU A 34 28.28 12.43 5.40
CA LEU A 34 27.84 12.36 4.01
C LEU A 34 26.31 12.30 3.88
N LEU A 35 25.65 11.54 4.75
CA LEU A 35 24.18 11.48 4.82
C LEU A 35 23.59 12.85 5.18
N LEU A 36 24.12 13.50 6.21
CA LEU A 36 23.62 14.80 6.69
C LEU A 36 23.82 15.92 5.68
N GLU A 37 24.95 15.93 4.98
CA GLU A 37 25.29 16.96 3.98
C GLU A 37 24.49 16.80 2.68
N LYS A 38 24.29 15.55 2.22
CA LYS A 38 23.66 15.29 0.92
C LYS A 38 22.18 14.97 1.00
N GLY A 39 21.70 14.44 2.12
CA GLY A 39 20.31 13.99 2.29
C GLY A 39 19.89 12.88 1.33
N LYS A 40 20.84 12.08 0.82
CA LYS A 40 20.58 11.00 -0.15
C LYS A 40 20.85 9.64 0.45
N CYS A 41 20.21 8.62 -0.11
CA CYS A 41 20.49 7.24 0.30
C CYS A 41 21.97 6.94 0.03
N PRO A 42 22.66 6.24 0.96
CA PRO A 42 23.98 5.73 0.66
C PRO A 42 23.88 4.75 -0.52
N GLU A 43 24.92 4.65 -1.35
CA GLU A 43 24.90 3.72 -2.48
C GLU A 43 24.76 2.28 -1.99
N ASN A 44 25.61 1.91 -1.04
CA ASN A 44 25.57 0.62 -0.36
C ASN A 44 25.01 0.80 1.05
N GLY A 45 24.34 -0.24 1.55
CA GLY A 45 23.81 -0.27 2.90
C GLY A 45 24.88 -0.04 3.96
N TRP A 46 24.51 0.63 5.04
CA TRP A 46 25.34 0.77 6.23
C TRP A 46 25.35 -0.52 7.03
N ASP A 47 26.50 -0.81 7.64
CA ASP A 47 26.60 -1.81 8.69
C ASP A 47 25.75 -1.38 9.91
N GLU A 48 25.20 -2.36 10.62
CA GLU A 48 24.37 -2.14 11.81
C GLU A 48 25.10 -1.30 12.87
N SER A 49 26.41 -1.47 13.02
CA SER A 49 27.24 -0.68 13.94
C SER A 49 27.20 0.83 13.62
N THR A 50 27.23 1.20 12.34
CA THR A 50 27.14 2.60 11.90
C THR A 50 25.72 3.13 12.10
N LEU A 51 24.71 2.31 11.76
CA LEU A 51 23.31 2.68 11.90
C LEU A 51 22.93 2.91 13.36
N GLU A 52 23.24 1.97 14.26
CA GLU A 52 22.93 2.11 15.68
C GLU A 52 23.74 3.23 16.34
N LEU A 53 25.00 3.45 15.93
CA LEU A 53 25.76 4.61 16.38
C LEU A 53 25.04 5.90 15.98
N PHE A 54 24.61 6.02 14.73
CA PHE A 54 23.85 7.17 14.25
C PHE A 54 22.54 7.39 15.01
N LEU A 55 21.75 6.33 15.23
CA LEU A 55 20.50 6.42 15.97
C LEU A 55 20.71 6.83 17.43
N HIS A 56 21.74 6.29 18.10
CA HIS A 56 22.07 6.69 19.46
C HIS A 56 22.52 8.15 19.54
N GLU A 57 23.34 8.62 18.60
CA GLU A 57 23.78 10.03 18.54
C GLU A 57 22.58 10.97 18.30
N LEU A 58 21.61 10.60 17.46
CA LEU A 58 20.37 11.35 17.32
C LEU A 58 19.52 11.33 18.59
N ALA A 59 19.37 10.17 19.24
CA ALA A 59 18.50 10.04 20.41
C ALA A 59 18.96 10.90 21.59
N ILE A 60 20.27 11.02 21.83
CA ILE A 60 20.82 11.86 22.91
C ILE A 60 20.65 13.37 22.66
N MET A 61 20.26 13.78 21.44
CA MET A 61 19.92 15.17 21.13
C MET A 61 18.50 15.57 21.55
N ASP A 62 17.65 14.59 21.90
CA ASP A 62 16.30 14.87 22.41
C ASP A 62 16.33 15.16 23.92
N SER A 63 15.59 16.19 24.35
CA SER A 63 15.70 16.71 25.71
C SER A 63 15.35 15.67 26.79
N ASN A 64 14.44 14.73 26.51
CA ASN A 64 14.09 13.63 27.42
C ASN A 64 15.25 12.66 27.72
N ASN A 65 16.37 12.75 26.98
CA ASN A 65 17.57 11.94 27.18
C ASN A 65 18.76 12.74 27.74
N PHE A 66 18.60 14.04 28.02
CA PHE A 66 19.67 14.84 28.62
C PHE A 66 19.91 14.44 30.07
N LEU A 67 21.18 14.25 30.46
CA LEU A 67 21.57 13.75 31.78
C LEU A 67 21.11 14.66 32.93
N GLY A 68 21.10 15.98 32.71
CA GLY A 68 20.69 16.99 33.70
C GLY A 68 19.29 17.55 33.48
N ASN A 69 18.41 16.87 32.74
CA ASN A 69 17.05 17.36 32.49
C ASN A 69 16.20 17.34 33.78
N CYS A 70 15.47 18.42 34.03
CA CYS A 70 14.28 18.40 34.88
C CYS A 70 13.05 18.84 34.06
N GLY A 71 12.08 17.93 33.90
CA GLY A 71 10.86 18.20 33.14
C GLY A 71 9.72 18.61 34.06
N VAL A 72 9.21 19.83 33.91
CA VAL A 72 8.07 20.39 34.69
C VAL A 72 6.79 20.53 33.86
N GLY A 73 6.79 20.05 32.63
CA GLY A 73 5.62 20.04 31.76
C GLY A 73 4.81 18.73 31.82
N GLU A 74 3.72 18.74 31.07
CA GLU A 74 2.80 17.61 30.89
C GLU A 74 3.30 16.59 29.85
N ARG A 75 4.08 17.04 28.86
CA ARG A 75 4.61 16.21 27.77
C ARG A 75 6.14 16.23 27.72
N GLU A 76 6.75 15.59 28.72
CA GLU A 76 8.21 15.54 28.92
C GLU A 76 8.89 14.27 28.36
N GLY A 77 8.15 13.43 27.62
CA GLY A 77 8.74 12.22 27.03
C GLY A 77 9.17 11.17 28.07
N ARG A 78 8.56 11.17 29.27
CA ARG A 78 8.81 10.15 30.31
C ARG A 78 8.31 8.79 29.82
N VAL A 79 9.10 7.73 30.03
CA VAL A 79 8.74 6.35 29.65
C VAL A 79 8.80 5.44 30.87
N ALA A 80 7.69 4.77 31.18
CA ALA A 80 7.61 3.87 32.33
C ALA A 80 8.32 2.53 32.10
N SER A 81 8.25 1.98 30.88
CA SER A 81 8.85 0.68 30.55
C SER A 81 10.18 0.83 29.81
N ALA A 82 11.23 0.22 30.36
CA ALA A 82 12.54 0.18 29.71
C ALA A 82 12.51 -0.56 28.36
N LEU A 83 11.64 -1.58 28.20
CA LEU A 83 11.46 -2.27 26.93
C LEU A 83 10.89 -1.33 25.86
N VAL A 84 9.94 -0.47 26.23
CA VAL A 84 9.36 0.54 25.33
C VAL A 84 10.40 1.60 24.94
N ALA A 85 11.20 2.09 25.90
CA ALA A 85 12.25 3.06 25.59
C ALA A 85 13.31 2.47 24.65
N ARG A 86 13.78 1.24 24.92
CA ARG A 86 14.79 0.56 24.11
C ARG A 86 14.34 0.27 22.69
N ARG A 87 13.14 -0.31 22.51
CA ARG A 87 12.67 -0.69 21.17
C ARG A 87 12.43 0.50 20.24
N HIS A 88 12.31 1.71 20.79
CA HIS A 88 12.17 2.96 20.06
C HIS A 88 13.47 3.76 19.98
N TYR A 89 14.62 3.16 20.32
CA TYR A 89 15.91 3.86 20.39
C TYR A 89 15.87 5.16 21.22
N ARG A 90 14.95 5.24 22.20
CA ARG A 90 14.69 6.41 23.06
C ARG A 90 14.18 7.68 22.33
N PHE A 91 13.59 7.55 21.14
CA PHE A 91 12.86 8.64 20.46
C PHE A 91 11.40 8.71 20.94
N ILE A 92 11.09 9.65 21.84
CA ILE A 92 9.79 9.64 22.55
C ILE A 92 8.88 10.81 22.20
N HIS A 93 9.43 11.94 21.74
CA HIS A 93 8.66 13.17 21.55
C HIS A 93 7.77 13.21 20.30
N GLY A 94 7.88 12.20 19.44
CA GLY A 94 7.22 12.15 18.14
C GLY A 94 7.84 13.10 17.12
N ILE A 95 7.13 13.32 16.01
CA ILE A 95 7.49 14.29 14.97
C ILE A 95 6.57 15.50 14.98
N GLY A 96 7.12 16.64 14.56
CA GLY A 96 6.38 17.87 14.33
C GLY A 96 6.05 18.70 15.56
N ARG A 97 5.24 19.74 15.32
CA ARG A 97 4.64 20.63 16.31
C ARG A 97 3.12 20.69 16.11
N SER A 98 2.42 21.31 17.06
CA SER A 98 0.96 21.28 17.10
C SER A 98 0.24 21.80 15.84
N GLY A 99 0.88 22.65 15.03
CA GLY A 99 0.32 23.18 13.78
C GLY A 99 1.09 22.82 12.51
N ASP A 100 2.12 21.97 12.59
CA ASP A 100 2.86 21.52 11.40
C ASP A 100 3.65 20.24 11.74
N ILE A 101 3.29 19.13 11.10
CA ILE A 101 3.95 17.83 11.30
C ILE A 101 5.41 17.82 10.80
N SER A 102 5.78 18.76 9.93
CA SER A 102 7.14 18.90 9.38
C SER A 102 8.04 19.89 10.16
N ALA A 103 7.47 20.63 11.12
CA ALA A 103 8.22 21.63 11.88
C ALA A 103 9.22 21.01 12.87
N VAL A 104 10.36 21.70 13.05
CA VAL A 104 11.38 21.32 14.03
C VAL A 104 10.83 21.47 15.45
N GLN A 105 10.94 20.40 16.24
CA GLN A 105 10.53 20.34 17.64
C GLN A 105 11.69 20.76 18.55
N PRO A 106 11.62 21.91 19.24
CA PRO A 106 12.72 22.37 20.11
C PRO A 106 13.04 21.40 21.27
N LYS A 107 12.05 20.67 21.80
CA LYS A 107 12.28 19.63 22.81
C LYS A 107 12.91 18.34 22.25
N ALA A 108 13.00 18.21 20.93
CA ALA A 108 13.37 16.97 20.26
C ALA A 108 14.14 17.24 18.96
N ALA A 109 15.34 17.82 19.11
CA ALA A 109 16.19 18.16 17.97
C ALA A 109 16.61 16.91 17.18
N GLY A 110 16.88 15.80 17.87
CA GLY A 110 17.21 14.50 17.28
C GLY A 110 16.06 13.91 16.49
N SER A 111 14.86 13.83 17.07
CA SER A 111 13.65 13.36 16.36
C SER A 111 13.30 14.25 15.17
N SER A 112 13.56 15.56 15.27
CA SER A 112 13.34 16.50 14.15
C SER A 112 14.32 16.26 13.00
N LEU A 113 15.59 16.03 13.33
CA LEU A 113 16.62 15.71 12.35
C LEU A 113 16.35 14.35 11.70
N LEU A 114 15.97 13.34 12.49
CA LEU A 114 15.49 12.04 12.02
C LEU A 114 14.40 12.21 10.97
N ASN A 115 13.32 12.93 11.29
CA ASN A 115 12.21 13.15 10.36
C ASN A 115 12.63 13.83 9.05
N LYS A 116 13.49 14.86 9.15
CA LYS A 116 13.99 15.56 7.95
C LYS A 116 14.83 14.65 7.06
N ILE A 117 15.73 13.87 7.64
CA ILE A 117 16.55 12.92 6.90
C ILE A 117 15.67 11.85 6.26
N THR A 118 14.73 11.28 7.01
CA THR A 118 13.77 10.30 6.50
C THR A 118 13.04 10.83 5.26
N ASN A 119 12.48 12.04 5.33
CA ASN A 119 11.77 12.65 4.21
C ASN A 119 12.70 12.87 3.00
N SER A 120 13.95 13.26 3.24
CA SER A 120 14.95 13.44 2.19
C SER A 120 15.32 12.11 1.51
N LEU A 121 15.53 11.04 2.28
CA LEU A 121 15.81 9.71 1.75
C LEU A 121 14.64 9.15 0.93
N VAL A 122 13.43 9.32 1.45
CA VAL A 122 12.22 8.91 0.73
C VAL A 122 12.06 9.69 -0.58
N LEU A 123 12.34 11.00 -0.59
CA LEU A 123 12.34 11.83 -1.80
C LEU A 123 13.35 11.30 -2.83
N ASP A 124 14.55 10.94 -2.39
CA ASP A 124 15.59 10.36 -3.23
C ASP A 124 15.14 9.01 -3.83
N ILE A 125 14.49 8.15 -3.03
CA ILE A 125 13.95 6.88 -3.53
C ILE A 125 12.79 7.08 -4.50
N ILE A 126 11.90 8.06 -4.29
CA ILE A 126 10.83 8.37 -5.26
C ILE A 126 11.42 8.76 -6.62
N LYS A 127 12.50 9.56 -6.62
CA LYS A 127 13.24 9.93 -7.83
C LYS A 127 13.88 8.70 -8.48
N LEU A 128 14.57 7.87 -7.69
CA LEU A 128 15.17 6.63 -8.16
C LEU A 128 14.15 5.66 -8.75
N ALA A 129 12.95 5.59 -8.17
CA ALA A 129 11.88 4.69 -8.59
C ALA A 129 11.20 5.10 -9.90
N GLY A 130 11.33 6.37 -10.33
CA GLY A 130 10.93 6.82 -11.67
C GLY A 130 10.23 8.19 -11.75
N VAL A 131 9.91 8.83 -10.62
CA VAL A 131 9.33 10.20 -10.60
C VAL A 131 10.44 11.21 -10.31
N HIS A 132 11.32 11.43 -11.29
CA HIS A 132 12.52 12.26 -11.14
C HIS A 132 12.23 13.73 -10.82
N THR A 133 11.07 14.23 -11.23
CA THR A 133 10.63 15.62 -11.06
C THR A 133 9.81 15.87 -9.80
N VAL A 134 9.68 14.88 -8.89
CA VAL A 134 9.02 15.11 -7.60
C VAL A 134 9.69 16.28 -6.88
N ALA A 135 8.87 17.25 -6.45
CA ALA A 135 9.35 18.47 -5.81
C ALA A 135 9.53 18.27 -4.31
N ASN A 136 8.52 17.71 -3.65
CA ASN A 136 8.52 17.50 -2.20
C ASN A 136 7.73 16.24 -1.82
N CYS A 137 8.05 15.68 -0.66
CA CYS A 137 7.27 14.65 0.00
C CYS A 137 7.50 14.65 1.51
N PHE A 138 6.55 14.08 2.26
CA PHE A 138 6.74 13.80 3.67
C PHE A 138 6.12 12.46 4.07
N VAL A 139 6.74 11.80 5.05
CA VAL A 139 6.19 10.64 5.72
C VAL A 139 5.11 11.09 6.69
N VAL A 140 3.97 10.42 6.63
CA VAL A 140 2.85 10.62 7.54
C VAL A 140 2.56 9.29 8.26
N PRO A 141 2.44 9.25 9.59
CA PRO A 141 2.22 8.02 10.34
C PRO A 141 0.73 7.66 10.36
N MET A 142 0.17 7.56 9.16
CA MET A 142 -1.17 7.06 8.88
C MET A 142 -1.09 6.13 7.68
N ALA A 143 -1.97 5.13 7.62
CA ALA A 143 -2.09 4.30 6.42
C ALA A 143 -2.50 5.14 5.19
N THR A 144 -2.34 4.59 3.98
CA THR A 144 -2.65 5.26 2.70
C THR A 144 -4.07 5.84 2.67
N GLY A 145 -5.07 5.11 3.19
CA GLY A 145 -6.46 5.60 3.21
C GLY A 145 -6.63 6.90 3.99
N MET A 146 -6.10 6.97 5.21
CA MET A 146 -6.16 8.20 6.02
C MET A 146 -5.27 9.31 5.46
N SER A 147 -4.21 8.96 4.74
CA SER A 147 -3.36 9.92 4.05
C SER A 147 -4.05 10.53 2.83
N LEU A 148 -4.83 9.75 2.09
CA LEU A 148 -5.75 10.26 1.06
C LEU A 148 -6.80 11.18 1.67
N THR A 149 -7.39 10.80 2.82
CA THR A 149 -8.31 11.66 3.58
C THR A 149 -7.66 13.01 3.90
N LEU A 150 -6.40 13.03 4.35
CA LEU A 150 -5.68 14.28 4.64
C LEU A 150 -5.54 15.17 3.40
N CYS A 151 -5.25 14.60 2.23
CA CYS A 151 -5.25 15.35 0.97
C CYS A 151 -6.62 15.97 0.68
N PHE A 152 -7.70 15.22 0.84
CA PHE A 152 -9.08 15.70 0.60
C PHE A 152 -9.50 16.79 1.58
N LEU A 153 -9.16 16.64 2.87
CA LEU A 153 -9.39 17.67 3.89
C LEU A 153 -8.64 18.96 3.57
N THR A 154 -7.42 18.86 3.03
CA THR A 154 -6.67 20.03 2.58
C THR A 154 -7.35 20.72 1.40
N LEU A 155 -7.80 19.93 0.40
CA LEU A 155 -8.51 20.45 -0.76
C LEU A 155 -9.87 21.10 -0.40
N ARG A 156 -10.54 20.64 0.66
CA ARG A 156 -11.81 21.25 1.14
C ARG A 156 -11.67 22.75 1.33
N HIS A 157 -10.58 23.18 1.96
CA HIS A 157 -10.33 24.59 2.22
C HIS A 157 -10.05 25.39 0.95
N LYS A 158 -9.51 24.75 -0.10
CA LYS A 158 -9.27 25.37 -1.41
C LYS A 158 -10.51 25.40 -2.29
N ARG A 159 -11.42 24.42 -2.14
CA ARG A 159 -12.62 24.26 -2.95
C ARG A 159 -13.85 24.10 -2.06
N PRO A 160 -14.29 25.17 -1.37
CA PRO A 160 -15.38 25.08 -0.39
C PRO A 160 -16.75 24.74 -0.99
N LYS A 161 -16.94 24.95 -2.30
CA LYS A 161 -18.16 24.59 -3.02
C LYS A 161 -18.21 23.10 -3.41
N ALA A 162 -17.07 22.41 -3.37
CA ALA A 162 -16.97 21.05 -3.86
C ALA A 162 -17.65 20.05 -2.92
N LYS A 163 -18.32 19.07 -3.51
CA LYS A 163 -19.01 17.97 -2.81
C LYS A 163 -18.59 16.59 -3.32
N TYR A 164 -18.12 16.52 -4.56
CA TYR A 164 -17.91 15.26 -5.27
C TYR A 164 -16.43 14.93 -5.43
N ILE A 165 -16.09 13.64 -5.35
CA ILE A 165 -14.81 13.11 -5.79
C ILE A 165 -15.07 12.12 -6.92
N ILE A 166 -14.61 12.44 -8.13
CA ILE A 166 -14.72 11.53 -9.28
C ILE A 166 -13.67 10.44 -9.14
N TRP A 167 -14.10 9.19 -9.23
CA TRP A 167 -13.25 8.05 -8.86
C TRP A 167 -13.44 6.87 -9.83
N PRO A 168 -12.46 6.62 -10.72
CA PRO A 168 -12.40 5.40 -11.53
C PRO A 168 -12.37 4.15 -10.65
N ARG A 169 -13.40 3.32 -10.78
CA ARG A 169 -13.72 2.25 -9.83
C ARG A 169 -12.52 1.33 -9.58
N ILE A 170 -12.21 1.11 -8.31
CA ILE A 170 -11.35 0.03 -7.83
C ILE A 170 -11.90 -0.55 -6.52
N ASP A 171 -12.18 -1.84 -6.51
CA ASP A 171 -12.83 -2.50 -5.37
C ASP A 171 -11.85 -2.75 -4.21
N GLN A 172 -11.49 -1.67 -3.52
CA GLN A 172 -10.65 -1.63 -2.33
C GLN A 172 -11.29 -0.69 -1.31
N LYS A 173 -11.68 -1.26 -0.15
CA LYS A 173 -12.53 -0.56 0.82
C LYS A 173 -11.88 0.69 1.42
N SER A 174 -10.57 0.72 1.61
CA SER A 174 -9.85 1.82 2.28
C SER A 174 -9.78 3.09 1.45
N CYS A 175 -9.40 3.01 0.16
CA CYS A 175 -9.37 4.19 -0.71
C CYS A 175 -10.78 4.66 -1.09
N PHE A 176 -11.78 3.76 -1.08
CA PHE A 176 -13.17 4.18 -1.20
C PHE A 176 -13.64 4.93 0.06
N LYS A 177 -13.41 4.34 1.24
CA LYS A 177 -13.78 4.94 2.52
C LYS A 177 -13.05 6.25 2.82
N SER A 178 -11.86 6.50 2.26
CA SER A 178 -11.13 7.76 2.52
C SER A 178 -11.89 8.98 2.02
N MET A 179 -12.56 8.88 0.86
CA MET A 179 -13.40 9.94 0.31
C MET A 179 -14.58 10.27 1.24
N ILE A 180 -15.28 9.24 1.71
CA ILE A 180 -16.43 9.37 2.61
C ILE A 180 -15.98 9.85 4.00
N THR A 181 -14.86 9.35 4.50
CA THR A 181 -14.28 9.76 5.80
C THR A 181 -13.88 11.23 5.76
N ALA A 182 -13.38 11.71 4.62
CA ALA A 182 -13.12 13.12 4.44
C ALA A 182 -14.41 13.94 4.45
N GLY A 183 -15.57 13.35 4.17
CA GLY A 183 -16.90 14.00 4.14
C GLY A 183 -17.31 14.44 2.74
N PHE A 184 -16.94 13.68 1.70
CA PHE A 184 -17.30 13.92 0.31
C PHE A 184 -18.05 12.72 -0.27
N GLU A 185 -18.82 12.99 -1.33
CA GLU A 185 -19.60 11.98 -2.05
C GLU A 185 -18.76 11.37 -3.20
N PRO A 186 -18.45 10.06 -3.18
CA PRO A 186 -17.78 9.40 -4.29
C PRO A 186 -18.68 9.30 -5.52
N VAL A 187 -18.21 9.82 -6.65
CA VAL A 187 -18.82 9.62 -7.97
C VAL A 187 -18.05 8.49 -8.65
N VAL A 188 -18.59 7.28 -8.53
CA VAL A 188 -17.97 6.05 -9.02
C VAL A 188 -18.10 6.00 -10.55
N ILE A 189 -16.97 5.99 -11.25
CA ILE A 189 -16.92 5.80 -12.70
C ILE A 189 -16.58 4.34 -12.98
N GLU A 190 -17.48 3.62 -13.63
CA GLU A 190 -17.22 2.24 -14.06
C GLU A 190 -16.08 2.18 -15.08
N ASN A 191 -15.37 1.05 -15.10
CA ASN A 191 -14.26 0.82 -16.03
C ASN A 191 -14.78 0.26 -17.37
N VAL A 192 -14.03 0.50 -18.44
CA VAL A 192 -14.25 -0.14 -19.75
C VAL A 192 -13.44 -1.43 -19.88
N LEU A 193 -14.04 -2.46 -20.46
CA LEU A 193 -13.36 -3.72 -20.77
C LEU A 193 -12.67 -3.63 -22.13
N GLU A 194 -11.34 -3.63 -22.13
CA GLU A 194 -10.49 -3.63 -23.32
C GLU A 194 -9.71 -4.94 -23.40
N GLY A 195 -10.22 -5.91 -24.17
CA GLY A 195 -9.71 -7.28 -24.14
C GLY A 195 -10.01 -7.94 -22.79
N ASP A 196 -8.97 -8.30 -22.04
CA ASP A 196 -9.11 -8.81 -20.67
C ASP A 196 -8.94 -7.72 -19.59
N GLU A 197 -8.55 -6.50 -19.97
CA GLU A 197 -8.22 -5.45 -19.00
C GLU A 197 -9.42 -4.56 -18.69
N LEU A 198 -9.55 -4.16 -17.43
CA LEU A 198 -10.44 -3.07 -17.03
C LEU A 198 -9.64 -1.76 -16.95
N ARG A 199 -10.01 -0.80 -17.79
CA ARG A 199 -9.30 0.48 -17.96
C ARG A 199 -10.20 1.68 -17.69
N THR A 200 -9.59 2.84 -17.50
CA THR A 200 -10.28 4.10 -17.22
C THR A 200 -11.24 4.48 -18.34
N ASP A 201 -12.52 4.68 -18.02
CA ASP A 201 -13.48 5.29 -18.96
C ASP A 201 -13.33 6.82 -18.97
N LEU A 202 -12.46 7.31 -19.85
CA LEU A 202 -12.19 8.74 -19.99
C LEU A 202 -13.43 9.54 -20.40
N LYS A 203 -14.31 8.95 -21.24
CA LYS A 203 -15.53 9.61 -21.71
C LYS A 203 -16.50 9.79 -20.56
N ALA A 204 -16.69 8.76 -19.73
CA ALA A 204 -17.56 8.84 -18.57
C ALA A 204 -17.01 9.80 -17.48
N VAL A 205 -15.69 9.84 -17.30
CA VAL A 205 -15.05 10.84 -16.42
C VAL A 205 -15.37 12.26 -16.89
N GLU A 206 -15.10 12.58 -18.16
CA GLU A 206 -15.32 13.92 -18.69
C GLU A 206 -16.81 14.29 -18.71
N ALA A 207 -17.68 13.36 -19.07
CA ALA A 207 -19.13 13.55 -19.00
C ALA A 207 -19.59 13.90 -17.57
N LYS A 208 -19.06 13.23 -16.54
CA LYS A 208 -19.37 13.57 -15.13
C LYS A 208 -18.77 14.89 -14.68
N VAL A 209 -17.62 15.31 -15.22
CA VAL A 209 -17.09 16.66 -15.01
C VAL A 209 -18.06 17.72 -15.53
N GLN A 210 -18.57 17.52 -16.75
CA GLN A 210 -19.50 18.44 -17.40
C GLN A 210 -20.87 18.45 -16.72
N GLU A 211 -21.39 17.29 -16.32
CA GLU A 211 -22.69 17.15 -15.65
C GLU A 211 -22.73 17.84 -14.29
N LEU A 212 -21.71 17.63 -13.46
CA LEU A 212 -21.68 18.13 -12.08
C LEU A 212 -21.13 19.56 -11.98
N GLY A 213 -20.36 19.99 -12.98
CA GLY A 213 -19.65 21.25 -13.00
C GLY A 213 -18.29 21.16 -12.27
N PRO A 214 -17.20 21.71 -12.84
CA PRO A 214 -15.86 21.65 -12.24
C PRO A 214 -15.79 22.18 -10.80
N ASP A 215 -16.50 23.27 -10.48
CA ASP A 215 -16.54 23.89 -9.15
C ASP A 215 -17.09 22.96 -8.05
N CYS A 216 -17.96 22.02 -8.42
CA CYS A 216 -18.57 21.05 -7.51
C CYS A 216 -17.67 19.83 -7.24
N ILE A 217 -16.56 19.69 -7.99
CA ILE A 217 -15.64 18.57 -7.90
C ILE A 217 -14.44 18.98 -7.05
N LEU A 218 -14.15 18.18 -6.03
CA LEU A 218 -13.02 18.39 -5.14
C LEU A 218 -11.72 17.98 -5.84
N CYS A 219 -11.73 16.79 -6.44
CA CYS A 219 -10.64 16.24 -7.22
C CYS A 219 -11.10 15.04 -8.07
N ILE A 220 -10.29 14.69 -9.07
CA ILE A 220 -10.27 13.34 -9.63
C ILE A 220 -9.32 12.49 -8.77
N HIS A 221 -9.80 11.33 -8.32
CA HIS A 221 -9.07 10.38 -7.49
C HIS A 221 -8.76 9.11 -8.29
N SER A 222 -7.61 9.08 -8.95
CA SER A 222 -7.15 7.96 -9.78
C SER A 222 -6.34 6.94 -8.98
N THR A 223 -6.10 5.76 -9.53
CA THR A 223 -5.33 4.68 -8.91
C THR A 223 -4.39 3.99 -9.91
N THR A 224 -3.11 3.90 -9.56
CA THR A 224 -2.10 3.17 -10.35
C THR A 224 -2.05 1.69 -9.95
N SER A 225 -1.59 1.41 -8.74
CA SER A 225 -1.35 0.06 -8.27
C SER A 225 -2.67 -0.60 -7.87
N CYS A 226 -3.13 -1.58 -8.66
CA CYS A 226 -4.40 -2.27 -8.49
C CYS A 226 -4.28 -3.78 -8.74
N PHE A 227 -5.31 -4.53 -8.37
CA PHE A 227 -5.40 -5.96 -8.66
C PHE A 227 -5.85 -6.15 -10.12
N ALA A 228 -5.23 -7.09 -10.83
CA ALA A 228 -5.72 -7.52 -12.14
C ALA A 228 -7.16 -8.07 -12.00
N PRO A 229 -8.04 -7.93 -13.00
CA PRO A 229 -7.80 -7.49 -14.36
C PRO A 229 -7.77 -5.97 -14.56
N ARG A 230 -8.03 -5.18 -13.50
CA ARG A 230 -7.85 -3.73 -13.57
C ARG A 230 -6.37 -3.40 -13.73
N VAL A 231 -6.09 -2.33 -14.45
CA VAL A 231 -4.74 -1.81 -14.67
C VAL A 231 -4.61 -0.38 -14.14
N PRO A 232 -3.39 0.18 -14.05
CA PRO A 232 -3.21 1.58 -13.70
C PRO A 232 -4.09 2.49 -14.54
N ASP A 233 -4.69 3.49 -13.90
CA ASP A 233 -5.49 4.48 -14.61
C ASP A 233 -4.65 5.22 -15.66
N ARG A 234 -5.32 5.69 -16.71
CA ARG A 234 -4.77 6.51 -17.79
C ARG A 234 -4.39 7.91 -17.28
N LEU A 235 -3.30 7.98 -16.52
CA LEU A 235 -2.93 9.20 -15.79
C LEU A 235 -2.57 10.37 -16.69
N GLU A 236 -2.03 10.12 -17.89
CA GLU A 236 -1.70 11.19 -18.85
C GLU A 236 -2.98 11.92 -19.27
N GLU A 237 -3.99 11.18 -19.69
CA GLU A 237 -5.27 11.71 -20.14
C GLU A 237 -6.08 12.31 -18.99
N LEU A 238 -6.13 11.66 -17.82
CA LEU A 238 -6.76 12.22 -16.63
C LEU A 238 -6.07 13.52 -16.19
N ALA A 239 -4.73 13.58 -16.27
CA ALA A 239 -3.99 14.79 -15.93
C ALA A 239 -4.29 15.94 -16.88
N VAL A 240 -4.50 15.68 -18.18
CA VAL A 240 -4.94 16.68 -19.16
C VAL A 240 -6.36 17.16 -18.85
N ILE A 241 -7.30 16.25 -18.57
CA ILE A 241 -8.68 16.63 -18.16
C ILE A 241 -8.63 17.52 -16.91
N CYS A 242 -7.90 17.12 -15.87
CA CYS A 242 -7.72 17.90 -14.65
C CYS A 242 -7.12 19.29 -14.88
N ALA A 243 -6.15 19.39 -15.80
CA ALA A 243 -5.56 20.67 -16.18
C ALA A 243 -6.58 21.57 -16.91
N ASN A 244 -7.30 21.03 -17.88
CA ASN A 244 -8.26 21.78 -18.71
C ASN A 244 -9.45 22.33 -17.90
N TYR A 245 -9.96 21.56 -16.94
CA TYR A 245 -11.10 21.96 -16.12
C TYR A 245 -10.71 22.59 -14.76
N ASP A 246 -9.42 22.84 -14.52
CA ASP A 246 -8.89 23.32 -13.22
C ASP A 246 -9.38 22.51 -12.01
N ILE A 247 -9.33 21.18 -12.14
CA ILE A 247 -9.72 20.23 -11.09
C ILE A 247 -8.45 19.60 -10.51
N PRO A 248 -8.28 19.57 -9.17
CA PRO A 248 -7.17 18.86 -8.55
C PRO A 248 -7.15 17.36 -8.88
N HIS A 249 -5.96 16.79 -8.97
CA HIS A 249 -5.76 15.37 -9.27
C HIS A 249 -4.96 14.70 -8.15
N ILE A 250 -5.60 13.75 -7.46
CA ILE A 250 -4.99 12.96 -6.38
C ILE A 250 -4.83 11.52 -6.84
N VAL A 251 -3.60 11.02 -6.87
CA VAL A 251 -3.29 9.66 -7.33
C VAL A 251 -3.08 8.72 -6.13
N ASN A 252 -3.90 7.69 -6.02
CA ASN A 252 -3.66 6.56 -5.13
C ASN A 252 -2.59 5.65 -5.75
N ASN A 253 -1.35 5.79 -5.27
CA ASN A 253 -0.19 5.02 -5.69
C ASN A 253 0.26 4.04 -4.58
N ALA A 254 -0.71 3.47 -3.85
CA ALA A 254 -0.51 2.69 -2.62
C ALA A 254 0.71 1.76 -2.64
N TYR A 255 0.89 0.96 -3.69
CA TYR A 255 2.00 0.02 -3.82
C TYR A 255 2.67 0.13 -5.20
N GLY A 256 2.72 1.34 -5.77
CA GLY A 256 3.30 1.56 -7.09
C GLY A 256 4.74 2.06 -7.11
N VAL A 257 5.35 2.43 -5.96
CA VAL A 257 6.78 2.84 -5.91
C VAL A 257 7.69 1.71 -6.38
N GLN A 258 7.33 0.48 -6.04
CA GLN A 258 8.04 -0.72 -6.48
C GLN A 258 7.92 -1.04 -7.99
N SER A 259 7.15 -0.25 -8.74
CA SER A 259 6.92 -0.44 -10.17
C SER A 259 7.36 0.78 -10.96
N SER A 260 8.44 0.63 -11.72
CA SER A 260 8.90 1.68 -12.62
C SER A 260 7.84 2.05 -13.68
N LYS A 261 6.94 1.14 -14.07
CA LYS A 261 5.82 1.49 -14.96
C LYS A 261 4.83 2.45 -14.27
N CYS A 262 4.46 2.19 -13.02
CA CYS A 262 3.55 3.07 -12.27
C CYS A 262 4.18 4.43 -11.99
N MET A 263 5.46 4.44 -11.59
CA MET A 263 6.19 5.67 -11.30
C MET A 263 6.43 6.50 -12.57
N HIS A 264 6.79 5.86 -13.69
CA HIS A 264 6.90 6.57 -14.96
C HIS A 264 5.56 7.13 -15.42
N LEU A 265 4.46 6.42 -15.22
CA LEU A 265 3.12 6.91 -15.56
C LEU A 265 2.72 8.16 -14.75
N ILE A 266 3.10 8.22 -13.46
CA ILE A 266 2.95 9.44 -12.64
C ILE A 266 3.83 10.57 -13.19
N GLN A 267 5.08 10.28 -13.52
CA GLN A 267 6.00 11.24 -14.13
C GLN A 267 5.47 11.79 -15.47
N GLN A 268 4.84 10.95 -16.29
CA GLN A 268 4.26 11.37 -17.56
C GLN A 268 3.01 12.21 -17.35
N GLY A 269 2.08 11.78 -16.47
CA GLY A 269 0.89 12.56 -16.16
C GLY A 269 1.23 13.97 -15.66
N ALA A 270 2.24 14.10 -14.79
CA ALA A 270 2.70 15.41 -14.32
C ALA A 270 3.44 16.24 -15.39
N ARG A 271 3.97 15.60 -16.45
CA ARG A 271 4.63 16.29 -17.57
C ARG A 271 3.61 16.89 -18.53
N VAL A 272 2.54 16.15 -18.82
CA VAL A 272 1.55 16.54 -19.85
C VAL A 272 0.34 17.28 -19.31
N GLY A 273 0.09 17.22 -18.00
CA GLY A 273 -1.06 17.84 -17.37
C GLY A 273 -0.87 18.06 -15.87
N ARG A 274 -1.93 17.84 -15.10
CA ARG A 274 -1.99 18.13 -13.67
C ARG A 274 -2.00 16.87 -12.80
N ILE A 275 -1.06 16.80 -11.85
CA ILE A 275 -1.09 15.93 -10.66
C ILE A 275 -0.74 16.78 -9.45
N ASP A 276 -1.66 16.89 -8.48
CA ASP A 276 -1.44 17.72 -7.28
C ASP A 276 -0.73 16.94 -6.18
N ALA A 277 -1.16 15.69 -5.93
CA ALA A 277 -0.46 14.79 -5.02
C ALA A 277 -0.63 13.31 -5.41
N PHE A 278 0.33 12.49 -5.00
CA PHE A 278 0.27 11.04 -5.11
C PHE A 278 0.69 10.39 -3.79
N VAL A 279 -0.06 9.38 -3.35
CA VAL A 279 0.04 8.81 -1.99
C VAL A 279 0.44 7.34 -2.03
N GLN A 280 1.43 6.94 -1.24
CA GLN A 280 2.01 5.59 -1.24
C GLN A 280 2.08 4.99 0.17
N SER A 281 1.92 3.68 0.29
CA SER A 281 2.06 2.93 1.55
C SER A 281 3.53 2.69 1.89
N LEU A 282 3.93 2.81 3.14
CA LEU A 282 5.29 2.43 3.54
C LEU A 282 5.49 0.92 3.52
N ASP A 283 4.61 0.16 4.17
CA ASP A 283 4.71 -1.30 4.30
C ASP A 283 4.84 -2.00 2.93
N LYS A 284 4.00 -1.60 1.97
CA LYS A 284 3.92 -2.27 0.66
C LYS A 284 5.10 -1.96 -0.27
N ASN A 285 5.83 -0.88 -0.03
CA ASN A 285 6.92 -0.43 -0.91
C ASN A 285 8.30 -0.53 -0.26
N PHE A 286 8.36 -0.67 1.07
CA PHE A 286 9.60 -0.62 1.85
C PHE A 286 9.73 -1.75 2.87
N MET A 287 8.81 -2.73 2.90
CA MET A 287 8.92 -3.92 3.78
C MET A 287 9.01 -3.58 5.28
N VAL A 288 8.28 -2.53 5.70
CA VAL A 288 8.16 -2.09 7.10
C VAL A 288 6.77 -2.41 7.67
N PRO A 289 6.54 -2.30 8.98
CA PRO A 289 5.21 -2.49 9.56
C PRO A 289 4.13 -1.58 8.94
N VAL A 290 2.89 -2.07 8.94
CA VAL A 290 1.71 -1.29 8.51
C VAL A 290 1.53 -0.08 9.42
N GLY A 291 1.20 1.08 8.84
CA GLY A 291 0.77 2.25 9.61
C GLY A 291 1.36 3.58 9.15
N GLY A 292 2.25 3.60 8.17
CA GLY A 292 2.75 4.82 7.57
C GLY A 292 2.52 4.89 6.06
N ALA A 293 2.54 6.12 5.56
CA ALA A 293 2.43 6.43 4.14
C ALA A 293 3.34 7.62 3.80
N ILE A 294 3.45 7.88 2.51
CA ILE A 294 4.14 9.04 1.96
C ILE A 294 3.12 9.84 1.17
N ILE A 295 3.13 11.16 1.33
CA ILE A 295 2.41 12.10 0.48
C ILE A 295 3.47 12.88 -0.29
N ALA A 296 3.39 12.83 -1.61
CA ALA A 296 4.35 13.47 -2.51
C ALA A 296 3.65 14.25 -3.61
N GLY A 297 4.33 15.23 -4.20
CA GLY A 297 3.79 16.01 -5.32
C GLY A 297 4.81 16.89 -5.99
N PHE A 298 4.31 17.68 -6.95
CA PHE A 298 5.11 18.51 -7.84
C PHE A 298 5.05 20.00 -7.47
N ASN A 299 4.06 20.39 -6.66
CA ASN A 299 3.98 21.74 -6.08
C ASN A 299 4.38 21.70 -4.61
N ASP A 300 5.54 22.28 -4.28
CA ASP A 300 6.08 22.30 -2.93
C ASP A 300 5.11 22.94 -1.92
N SER A 301 4.52 24.09 -2.28
CA SER A 301 3.58 24.80 -1.38
C SER A 301 2.35 23.97 -1.04
N PHE A 302 1.77 23.26 -2.02
CA PHE A 302 0.62 22.40 -1.78
C PHE A 302 0.96 21.21 -0.88
N ILE A 303 2.12 20.57 -1.08
CA ILE A 303 2.56 19.48 -0.20
C ILE A 303 2.80 19.97 1.23
N GLN A 304 3.35 21.18 1.41
CA GLN A 304 3.48 21.80 2.72
C GLN A 304 2.14 22.15 3.36
N GLU A 305 1.14 22.56 2.58
CA GLU A 305 -0.21 22.80 3.10
C GLU A 305 -0.85 21.50 3.61
N ILE A 306 -0.69 20.37 2.90
CA ILE A 306 -1.18 19.08 3.39
C ILE A 306 -0.46 18.70 4.70
N SER A 307 0.85 18.94 4.79
CA SER A 307 1.62 18.74 6.03
C SER A 307 1.08 19.58 7.19
N LYS A 308 0.81 20.87 6.96
CA LYS A 308 0.27 21.80 7.96
C LYS A 308 -1.18 21.51 8.35
N MET A 309 -1.93 20.81 7.50
CA MET A 309 -3.31 20.40 7.78
C MET A 309 -3.38 19.30 8.86
N TYR A 310 -2.29 18.60 9.14
CA TYR A 310 -2.26 17.58 10.20
C TYR A 310 -2.33 18.24 11.60
N PRO A 311 -3.36 17.94 12.42
CA PRO A 311 -3.50 18.56 13.73
C PRO A 311 -2.66 17.82 14.79
N GLY A 312 -1.66 18.50 15.35
CA GLY A 312 -0.88 17.96 16.46
C GLY A 312 0.46 17.32 16.07
N ARG A 313 1.10 16.69 17.05
CA ARG A 313 2.28 15.86 16.84
C ARG A 313 1.87 14.46 16.39
N ALA A 314 2.78 13.76 15.73
CA ALA A 314 2.53 12.42 15.24
C ALA A 314 3.61 11.42 15.68
N SER A 315 3.34 10.12 15.50
CA SER A 315 4.31 9.06 15.82
C SER A 315 5.55 9.14 14.93
N ALA A 316 6.74 8.99 15.51
CA ALA A 316 8.00 8.89 14.79
C ALA A 316 8.28 7.47 14.26
N SER A 317 7.55 6.45 14.75
CA SER A 317 7.87 5.03 14.48
C SER A 317 7.93 4.71 12.98
N PRO A 318 6.94 5.10 12.14
CA PRO A 318 7.02 4.77 10.71
C PRO A 318 8.17 5.48 10.00
N SER A 319 8.60 6.65 10.49
CA SER A 319 9.76 7.38 9.96
C SER A 319 11.07 6.71 10.36
N LEU A 320 11.14 6.19 11.58
CA LEU A 320 12.29 5.42 12.07
C LEU A 320 12.43 4.10 11.30
N ASP A 321 11.32 3.37 11.09
CA ASP A 321 11.33 2.09 10.39
C ASP A 321 11.88 2.25 8.96
N VAL A 322 11.34 3.20 8.17
CA VAL A 322 11.81 3.41 6.79
C VAL A 322 13.23 4.00 6.73
N LEU A 323 13.64 4.81 7.72
CA LEU A 323 15.01 5.30 7.83
C LEU A 323 16.00 4.14 8.01
N ILE A 324 15.73 3.27 8.99
CA ILE A 324 16.51 2.07 9.26
C ILE A 324 16.60 1.22 7.99
N THR A 325 15.46 0.91 7.37
CA THR A 325 15.43 0.06 6.18
C THR A 325 16.20 0.66 5.01
N LEU A 326 16.05 1.95 4.72
CA LEU A 326 16.75 2.59 3.60
C LEU A 326 18.25 2.74 3.84
N LEU A 327 18.67 3.01 5.07
CA LEU A 327 20.09 3.06 5.41
C LEU A 327 20.73 1.67 5.38
N SER A 328 20.04 0.62 5.82
CA SER A 328 20.54 -0.77 5.74
C SER A 328 20.56 -1.33 4.32
N LEU A 329 19.63 -0.94 3.45
CA LEU A 329 19.64 -1.38 2.06
C LEU A 329 20.63 -0.58 1.20
N GLY A 330 20.68 0.73 1.41
CA GLY A 330 21.22 1.66 0.43
C GLY A 330 20.42 1.67 -0.88
N SER A 331 20.75 2.60 -1.77
CA SER A 331 20.08 2.71 -3.06
C SER A 331 20.32 1.50 -3.96
N ASN A 332 21.49 0.84 -3.86
CA ASN A 332 21.78 -0.40 -4.60
C ASN A 332 20.96 -1.57 -4.07
N GLY A 333 20.80 -1.71 -2.74
CA GLY A 333 19.93 -2.73 -2.16
C GLY A 333 18.48 -2.55 -2.59
N TYR A 334 17.98 -1.31 -2.60
CA TYR A 334 16.63 -1.04 -3.10
C TYR A 334 16.48 -1.33 -4.60
N LYS A 335 17.43 -0.90 -5.45
CA LYS A 335 17.47 -1.25 -6.88
C LYS A 335 17.48 -2.76 -7.11
N LYS A 336 18.23 -3.51 -6.30
CA LYS A 336 18.25 -4.98 -6.35
C LYS A 336 16.86 -5.56 -6.06
N LEU A 337 16.18 -5.11 -5.01
CA LEU A 337 14.81 -5.55 -4.72
C LEU A 337 13.83 -5.22 -5.87
N LEU A 338 13.94 -4.04 -6.49
CA LEU A 338 13.12 -3.68 -7.65
C LEU A 338 13.39 -4.57 -8.87
N LYS A 339 14.64 -4.96 -9.09
CA LYS A 339 15.05 -5.88 -10.15
C LYS A 339 14.51 -7.29 -9.88
N GLU A 340 14.74 -7.84 -8.68
CA GLU A 340 14.23 -9.15 -8.27
C GLU A 340 12.71 -9.23 -8.41
N ARG A 341 11.97 -8.16 -8.06
CA ARG A 341 10.52 -8.11 -8.26
C ARG A 341 10.11 -8.28 -9.73
N LYS A 342 10.83 -7.66 -10.67
CA LYS A 342 10.54 -7.82 -12.12
C LYS A 342 10.82 -9.25 -12.59
N GLU A 343 11.91 -9.85 -12.11
CA GLU A 343 12.26 -11.24 -12.40
C GLU A 343 11.21 -12.21 -11.85
N MET A 344 10.76 -11.99 -10.61
CA MET A 344 9.69 -12.76 -9.98
C MET A 344 8.33 -12.56 -10.64
N PHE A 345 8.04 -11.38 -11.19
CA PHE A 345 6.83 -11.17 -11.99
C PHE A 345 6.83 -12.06 -13.24
N SER A 346 7.94 -12.08 -13.99
CA SER A 346 8.09 -12.94 -15.16
C SER A 346 8.03 -14.43 -14.78
N TYR A 347 8.71 -14.83 -13.71
CA TYR A 347 8.70 -16.21 -13.23
C TYR A 347 7.29 -16.65 -12.80
N LEU A 348 6.60 -15.85 -11.97
CA LEU A 348 5.23 -16.09 -11.55
C LEU A 348 4.27 -16.19 -12.74
N SER A 349 4.37 -15.26 -13.70
CA SER A 349 3.56 -15.27 -14.92
C SER A 349 3.74 -16.57 -15.71
N ASN A 350 4.98 -17.01 -15.92
CA ASN A 350 5.28 -18.24 -16.65
C ASN A 350 4.76 -19.48 -15.92
N GLN A 351 4.93 -19.55 -14.59
CA GLN A 351 4.44 -20.67 -13.80
C GLN A 351 2.90 -20.72 -13.74
N ILE A 352 2.23 -19.57 -13.59
CA ILE A 352 0.77 -19.50 -13.66
C ILE A 352 0.28 -19.91 -15.05
N LYS A 353 0.92 -19.44 -16.12
CA LYS A 353 0.55 -19.83 -17.49
C LYS A 353 0.62 -21.35 -17.67
N LYS A 354 1.76 -21.96 -17.31
CA LYS A 354 1.95 -23.42 -17.36
C LYS A 354 0.91 -24.17 -16.54
N LEU A 355 0.63 -23.73 -15.32
CA LEU A 355 -0.40 -24.33 -14.47
C LEU A 355 -1.80 -24.17 -15.09
N SER A 356 -2.10 -23.00 -15.67
CA SER A 356 -3.42 -22.73 -16.24
C SER A 356 -3.73 -23.62 -17.43
N GLU A 357 -2.77 -23.80 -18.34
CA GLU A 357 -2.92 -24.67 -19.50
C GLU A 357 -3.20 -26.12 -19.07
N ALA A 358 -2.53 -26.62 -18.03
CA ALA A 358 -2.76 -27.97 -17.49
C ALA A 358 -4.18 -28.17 -16.90
N TYR A 359 -4.89 -27.08 -16.60
CA TYR A 359 -6.24 -27.09 -16.07
C TYR A 359 -7.27 -26.50 -17.05
N ASN A 360 -6.98 -26.40 -18.35
CA ASN A 360 -7.91 -25.78 -19.33
C ASN A 360 -8.38 -24.37 -18.91
N GLU A 361 -7.54 -23.68 -18.13
CA GLU A 361 -7.68 -22.28 -17.80
C GLU A 361 -6.64 -21.49 -18.59
N ARG A 362 -6.65 -20.17 -18.45
CA ARG A 362 -5.62 -19.31 -19.02
C ARG A 362 -5.22 -18.20 -18.07
N LEU A 363 -4.01 -17.69 -18.25
CA LEU A 363 -3.63 -16.39 -17.70
C LEU A 363 -4.36 -15.29 -18.50
N LEU A 364 -5.08 -14.41 -17.81
CA LEU A 364 -5.70 -13.22 -18.41
C LEU A 364 -4.60 -12.32 -18.98
N HIS A 365 -4.82 -11.78 -20.17
CA HIS A 365 -3.85 -10.94 -20.86
C HIS A 365 -3.93 -9.50 -20.34
N THR A 366 -3.18 -9.21 -19.26
CA THR A 366 -3.17 -7.89 -18.61
C THR A 366 -1.81 -7.19 -18.63
N PRO A 367 -1.23 -6.91 -19.82
CA PRO A 367 0.13 -6.36 -19.97
C PRO A 367 0.38 -4.99 -19.31
N HIS A 368 -0.68 -4.20 -19.09
CA HIS A 368 -0.59 -2.90 -18.44
C HIS A 368 -0.55 -3.00 -16.92
N ASN A 369 -0.83 -4.16 -16.30
CA ASN A 369 -0.64 -4.37 -14.87
C ASN A 369 0.77 -4.95 -14.57
N PRO A 370 1.70 -4.18 -13.95
CA PRO A 370 3.09 -4.60 -13.75
C PRO A 370 3.34 -5.40 -12.47
N ILE A 371 2.31 -5.64 -11.66
CA ILE A 371 2.44 -6.23 -10.31
C ILE A 371 1.50 -7.42 -10.15
N SER A 372 0.23 -7.27 -10.51
CA SER A 372 -0.81 -8.27 -10.30
C SER A 372 -1.13 -9.02 -11.59
N LEU A 373 -1.37 -10.32 -11.44
CA LEU A 373 -1.77 -11.25 -12.48
C LEU A 373 -3.13 -11.87 -12.10
N ALA A 374 -3.84 -12.40 -13.09
CA ALA A 374 -5.10 -13.09 -12.88
C ALA A 374 -5.21 -14.33 -13.78
N MET A 375 -5.55 -15.47 -13.19
CA MET A 375 -5.79 -16.75 -13.86
C MET A 375 -7.29 -17.00 -13.90
N THR A 376 -7.84 -17.41 -15.04
CA THR A 376 -9.26 -17.74 -15.13
C THR A 376 -9.60 -18.94 -14.24
N LEU A 377 -10.84 -18.99 -13.77
CA LEU A 377 -11.43 -20.13 -13.07
C LEU A 377 -12.72 -20.59 -13.76
N LYS A 378 -12.78 -20.50 -15.10
CA LYS A 378 -13.98 -20.77 -15.89
C LYS A 378 -14.48 -22.20 -15.70
N THR A 379 -13.55 -23.15 -15.63
CA THR A 379 -13.89 -24.55 -15.40
C THR A 379 -14.57 -24.73 -14.05
N LEU A 380 -14.30 -23.88 -13.05
CA LEU A 380 -14.97 -23.92 -11.73
C LEU A 380 -16.29 -23.13 -11.68
N ASP A 381 -16.45 -22.16 -12.57
CA ASP A 381 -17.57 -21.21 -12.60
C ASP A 381 -18.84 -21.83 -13.22
N GLU A 382 -18.69 -22.68 -14.24
CA GLU A 382 -19.79 -23.22 -15.07
C GLU A 382 -20.91 -23.94 -14.29
N HIS A 383 -20.68 -24.35 -13.03
CA HIS A 383 -21.60 -25.25 -12.34
C HIS A 383 -21.91 -24.95 -10.86
N ARG A 384 -21.35 -23.93 -10.19
CA ARG A 384 -21.71 -23.47 -8.81
C ARG A 384 -20.70 -22.44 -8.27
N ASP A 385 -21.15 -21.24 -7.88
CA ASP A 385 -20.34 -20.19 -7.20
C ASP A 385 -19.57 -20.69 -5.95
N LYS A 386 -20.07 -21.76 -5.32
CA LYS A 386 -19.49 -22.35 -4.12
C LYS A 386 -18.07 -22.89 -4.38
N ALA A 387 -17.80 -23.49 -5.54
CA ALA A 387 -16.50 -24.09 -5.84
C ALA A 387 -15.39 -23.04 -5.94
N VAL A 388 -15.69 -21.90 -6.57
CA VAL A 388 -14.78 -20.76 -6.67
C VAL A 388 -14.46 -20.22 -5.26
N THR A 389 -15.49 -20.01 -4.44
CA THR A 389 -15.30 -19.51 -3.07
C THR A 389 -14.53 -20.51 -2.19
N GLN A 390 -14.83 -21.81 -2.32
CA GLN A 390 -14.15 -22.90 -1.62
C GLN A 390 -12.64 -22.93 -1.96
N LEU A 391 -12.26 -22.73 -3.23
CA LEU A 391 -10.84 -22.66 -3.61
C LEU A 391 -10.07 -21.60 -2.81
N GLY A 392 -10.69 -20.43 -2.55
CA GLY A 392 -10.10 -19.40 -1.69
C GLY A 392 -9.81 -19.91 -0.28
N SER A 393 -10.78 -20.59 0.34
CA SER A 393 -10.60 -21.20 1.67
C SER A 393 -9.55 -22.32 1.68
N MET A 394 -9.46 -23.12 0.62
CA MET A 394 -8.49 -24.20 0.49
C MET A 394 -7.05 -23.71 0.36
N LEU A 395 -6.85 -22.59 -0.32
CA LEU A 395 -5.56 -21.92 -0.42
C LEU A 395 -5.14 -21.36 0.94
N PHE A 396 -6.06 -20.67 1.62
CA PHE A 396 -5.78 -20.10 2.94
C PHE A 396 -5.42 -21.18 3.98
N THR A 397 -6.18 -22.27 4.05
CA THR A 397 -5.89 -23.41 4.95
C THR A 397 -4.57 -24.10 4.64
N ARG A 398 -4.09 -24.02 3.39
CA ARG A 398 -2.77 -24.52 2.97
C ARG A 398 -1.69 -23.44 3.04
N GLN A 399 -1.88 -22.41 3.86
CA GLN A 399 -0.92 -21.34 4.13
C GLN A 399 -0.52 -20.54 2.88
N VAL A 400 -1.43 -20.37 1.93
CA VAL A 400 -1.27 -19.42 0.83
C VAL A 400 -1.99 -18.13 1.23
N SER A 401 -1.22 -17.10 1.57
CA SER A 401 -1.74 -15.76 1.82
C SER A 401 -1.66 -14.89 0.55
N GLY A 402 -2.49 -13.85 0.47
CA GLY A 402 -2.47 -12.88 -0.63
C GLY A 402 -3.09 -13.35 -1.95
N ALA A 403 -3.29 -14.66 -2.15
CA ALA A 403 -4.06 -15.18 -3.28
C ALA A 403 -5.55 -14.82 -3.11
N ARG A 404 -6.10 -14.05 -4.06
CA ARG A 404 -7.48 -13.55 -3.98
C ARG A 404 -8.33 -14.21 -5.04
N VAL A 405 -9.32 -14.98 -4.62
CA VAL A 405 -10.31 -15.57 -5.54
C VAL A 405 -11.49 -14.62 -5.70
N VAL A 406 -11.90 -14.38 -6.94
CA VAL A 406 -12.95 -13.44 -7.30
C VAL A 406 -14.06 -14.19 -8.04
N PRO A 407 -15.20 -14.48 -7.37
CA PRO A 407 -16.38 -15.06 -8.01
C PRO A 407 -17.15 -14.01 -8.81
N LEU A 408 -18.06 -14.48 -9.67
CA LEU A 408 -19.01 -13.62 -10.36
C LEU A 408 -20.12 -13.13 -9.41
N GLY A 409 -20.81 -12.06 -9.81
CA GLY A 409 -22.06 -11.63 -9.16
C GLY A 409 -21.97 -11.17 -7.70
N SER A 410 -20.77 -11.09 -7.10
CA SER A 410 -20.61 -10.71 -5.70
C SER A 410 -21.22 -9.34 -5.40
N MET A 411 -22.15 -9.29 -4.45
CA MET A 411 -22.78 -8.05 -4.00
C MET A 411 -22.16 -7.63 -2.67
N GLN A 412 -21.72 -6.37 -2.57
CA GLN A 412 -21.15 -5.84 -1.33
C GLN A 412 -21.55 -4.38 -1.13
N THR A 413 -22.11 -4.08 0.04
CA THR A 413 -22.31 -2.69 0.47
C THR A 413 -21.11 -2.20 1.29
N VAL A 414 -20.62 -1.00 0.98
CA VAL A 414 -19.52 -0.33 1.69
C VAL A 414 -19.95 1.11 1.94
N SER A 415 -20.12 1.48 3.21
CA SER A 415 -20.47 2.85 3.63
C SER A 415 -21.71 3.42 2.89
N GLY A 416 -22.75 2.61 2.72
CA GLY A 416 -23.99 3.00 2.03
C GLY A 416 -24.02 2.74 0.52
N TYR A 417 -22.87 2.51 -0.12
CA TYR A 417 -22.79 2.25 -1.56
C TYR A 417 -22.78 0.75 -1.84
N THR A 418 -23.68 0.29 -2.71
CA THR A 418 -23.78 -1.12 -3.10
C THR A 418 -23.06 -1.36 -4.42
N PHE A 419 -22.01 -2.17 -4.36
CA PHE A 419 -21.23 -2.59 -5.52
C PHE A 419 -21.72 -3.96 -5.99
N ARG A 420 -22.06 -4.06 -7.28
CA ARG A 420 -22.30 -5.32 -7.98
C ARG A 420 -21.00 -5.81 -8.59
N GLY A 421 -20.76 -7.12 -8.55
CA GLY A 421 -19.49 -7.71 -8.99
C GLY A 421 -18.30 -7.23 -8.15
N PHE A 422 -18.50 -7.04 -6.84
CA PHE A 422 -17.44 -6.56 -5.94
C PHE A 422 -16.21 -7.48 -5.99
N MET A 423 -15.04 -6.87 -5.82
CA MET A 423 -13.69 -7.42 -6.07
C MET A 423 -13.30 -7.52 -7.54
N SER A 424 -14.26 -7.53 -8.48
CA SER A 424 -13.98 -7.62 -9.92
C SER A 424 -13.75 -6.28 -10.61
N HIS A 425 -14.01 -5.15 -9.93
CA HIS A 425 -13.83 -3.78 -10.44
C HIS A 425 -14.81 -3.40 -11.58
N THR A 426 -15.82 -4.22 -11.81
CA THR A 426 -16.92 -3.98 -12.74
C THR A 426 -18.16 -4.74 -12.25
N ASN A 427 -19.32 -4.46 -12.84
CA ASN A 427 -20.55 -5.13 -12.48
C ASN A 427 -20.61 -6.58 -13.01
N ASN A 428 -20.07 -6.83 -14.20
CA ASN A 428 -20.19 -8.11 -14.90
C ASN A 428 -18.87 -8.45 -15.61
N TYR A 429 -17.85 -8.88 -14.86
CA TYR A 429 -16.62 -9.38 -15.48
C TYR A 429 -16.89 -10.75 -16.15
N PRO A 430 -16.25 -11.12 -17.28
CA PRO A 430 -16.66 -12.29 -18.07
C PRO A 430 -16.52 -13.67 -17.41
N CYS A 431 -15.71 -13.81 -16.35
CA CYS A 431 -15.52 -15.08 -15.65
C CYS A 431 -14.96 -14.88 -14.24
N ALA A 432 -15.14 -15.86 -13.36
CA ALA A 432 -14.38 -15.95 -12.12
C ALA A 432 -12.87 -16.05 -12.40
N TYR A 433 -12.04 -15.57 -11.46
CA TYR A 433 -10.58 -15.61 -11.58
C TYR A 433 -9.87 -15.65 -10.23
N LEU A 434 -8.59 -16.02 -10.25
CA LEU A 434 -7.67 -16.02 -9.11
C LEU A 434 -6.56 -14.99 -9.35
N ASN A 435 -6.36 -14.08 -8.40
CA ASN A 435 -5.23 -13.17 -8.39
C ASN A 435 -4.02 -13.76 -7.67
N ALA A 436 -2.85 -13.49 -8.24
CA ALA A 436 -1.56 -13.53 -7.57
C ALA A 436 -0.76 -12.27 -7.95
N ALA A 437 0.28 -11.93 -7.20
CA ALA A 437 1.07 -10.74 -7.47
C ALA A 437 2.54 -10.95 -7.15
N SER A 438 3.41 -10.28 -7.92
CA SER A 438 4.82 -10.17 -7.58
C SER A 438 5.11 -8.80 -7.00
N ALA A 439 4.99 -8.73 -5.68
CA ALA A 439 5.36 -7.58 -4.86
C ALA A 439 6.82 -7.65 -4.41
N ILE A 440 7.37 -6.50 -3.99
CA ILE A 440 8.76 -6.34 -3.56
C ILE A 440 9.06 -7.26 -2.37
N GLY A 441 10.21 -7.93 -2.41
CA GLY A 441 10.61 -8.90 -1.40
C GLY A 441 10.16 -10.34 -1.65
N MET A 442 9.29 -10.59 -2.65
CA MET A 442 8.91 -11.96 -3.05
C MET A 442 10.15 -12.77 -3.47
N LYS A 443 10.19 -14.04 -3.06
CA LYS A 443 11.25 -14.99 -3.41
C LYS A 443 10.74 -16.10 -4.32
N MET A 444 11.65 -16.78 -5.00
CA MET A 444 11.33 -17.91 -5.88
C MET A 444 10.56 -19.01 -5.13
N GLN A 445 10.94 -19.27 -3.87
CA GLN A 445 10.26 -20.21 -2.99
C GLN A 445 8.78 -19.89 -2.80
N ASP A 446 8.39 -18.61 -2.73
CA ASP A 446 6.99 -18.21 -2.60
C ASP A 446 6.19 -18.64 -3.83
N VAL A 447 6.75 -18.43 -5.02
CA VAL A 447 6.14 -18.85 -6.29
C VAL A 447 6.01 -20.36 -6.35
N ASP A 448 7.09 -21.10 -6.06
CA ASP A 448 7.09 -22.56 -6.16
C ASP A 448 6.11 -23.22 -5.19
N LEU A 449 6.07 -22.73 -3.94
CA LEU A 449 5.10 -23.18 -2.94
C LEU A 449 3.66 -22.83 -3.34
N PHE A 450 3.42 -21.61 -3.84
CA PHE A 450 2.12 -21.20 -4.34
C PHE A 450 1.61 -22.13 -5.44
N ILE A 451 2.43 -22.37 -6.47
CA ILE A 451 2.07 -23.20 -7.63
C ILE A 451 1.79 -24.64 -7.20
N LYS A 452 2.68 -25.22 -6.37
CA LYS A 452 2.49 -26.58 -5.84
C LYS A 452 1.21 -26.72 -5.02
N ARG A 453 0.88 -25.72 -4.21
CA ARG A 453 -0.33 -25.73 -3.36
C ARG A 453 -1.59 -25.49 -4.18
N LEU A 454 -1.54 -24.58 -5.16
CA LEU A 454 -2.65 -24.32 -6.08
C LEU A 454 -2.98 -25.54 -6.94
N ASP A 455 -1.99 -26.22 -7.52
CA ASP A 455 -2.15 -27.49 -8.24
C ASP A 455 -2.89 -28.53 -7.38
N ARG A 456 -2.45 -28.71 -6.13
CA ARG A 456 -3.10 -29.63 -5.19
C ARG A 456 -4.55 -29.23 -4.88
N CYS A 457 -4.83 -27.93 -4.70
CA CYS A 457 -6.19 -27.43 -4.49
C CYS A 457 -7.08 -27.69 -5.71
N LEU A 458 -6.63 -27.33 -6.91
CA LEU A 458 -7.40 -27.51 -8.14
C LEU A 458 -7.69 -29.00 -8.42
N LYS A 459 -6.72 -29.89 -8.16
CA LYS A 459 -6.94 -31.35 -8.23
C LYS A 459 -8.04 -31.83 -7.28
N ALA A 460 -8.03 -31.34 -6.04
CA ALA A 460 -9.02 -31.72 -5.03
C ALA A 460 -10.42 -31.23 -5.42
N VAL A 461 -10.58 -29.97 -5.85
CA VAL A 461 -11.87 -29.43 -6.30
C VAL A 461 -12.40 -30.19 -7.52
N ARG A 462 -11.54 -30.57 -8.47
CA ARG A 462 -11.94 -31.41 -9.61
C ARG A 462 -12.38 -32.80 -9.19
N LYS A 463 -11.70 -33.43 -8.24
CA LYS A 463 -12.05 -34.78 -7.77
C LYS A 463 -13.39 -34.79 -7.02
N GLU A 464 -13.69 -33.76 -6.24
CA GLU A 464 -14.99 -33.60 -5.58
C GLU A 464 -16.12 -33.50 -6.63
N ARG A 465 -15.90 -32.76 -7.72
CA ARG A 465 -16.84 -32.68 -8.84
C ARG A 465 -17.08 -34.03 -9.54
N SER A 466 -16.02 -34.79 -9.81
CA SER A 466 -16.15 -36.11 -10.45
C SER A 466 -16.95 -37.09 -9.58
N LYS A 467 -16.81 -37.03 -8.25
CA LYS A 467 -17.59 -37.87 -7.33
C LYS A 467 -19.06 -37.48 -7.28
N GLU A 468 -19.37 -36.18 -7.24
CA GLU A 468 -20.78 -35.71 -7.27
C GLU A 468 -21.48 -36.08 -8.59
N SER A 469 -20.75 -36.22 -9.69
CA SER A 469 -21.31 -36.72 -10.96
C SER A 469 -21.50 -38.24 -10.99
N ASP A 470 -20.62 -39.03 -10.36
CA ASP A 470 -20.76 -40.49 -10.30
C ASP A 470 -21.89 -40.93 -9.36
N ASP A 471 -22.06 -40.27 -8.21
CA ASP A 471 -23.17 -40.55 -7.26
C ASP A 471 -24.56 -40.21 -7.85
N ASN A 472 -24.62 -39.45 -8.94
CA ASN A 472 -25.85 -39.14 -9.68
C ASN A 472 -26.17 -40.14 -10.81
N TYR A 473 -25.23 -41.01 -11.19
CA TYR A 473 -25.44 -42.06 -12.20
C TYR A 473 -25.82 -43.42 -11.57
N ASP A 474 -25.52 -43.66 -10.29
CA ASP A 474 -25.93 -44.85 -9.53
C ASP A 474 -27.34 -44.73 -8.91
N LYS A 475 -28.15 -43.76 -9.35
CA LYS A 475 -29.56 -43.56 -8.92
C LYS A 475 -30.58 -43.67 -10.05
N THR A 476 -30.23 -44.36 -11.12
CA THR A 476 -31.16 -44.66 -12.23
C THR A 476 -31.36 -46.16 -12.41
N GLU A 477 -31.68 -46.86 -11.33
CA GLU A 477 -32.31 -48.19 -11.34
C GLU A 477 -32.72 -48.53 -9.89
N ASP A 478 -33.82 -47.93 -9.42
CA ASP A 478 -34.82 -48.60 -8.59
C ASP A 478 -35.95 -47.64 -8.18
N VAL A 479 -37.11 -47.91 -8.77
CA VAL A 479 -38.45 -47.90 -8.16
C VAL A 479 -39.16 -46.56 -7.92
N ASP A 480 -40.25 -46.40 -8.68
CA ASP A 480 -41.50 -45.72 -8.31
C ASP A 480 -41.98 -46.14 -6.91
N ILE A 481 -41.61 -45.42 -5.85
CA ILE A 481 -42.30 -45.46 -4.55
C ILE A 481 -42.31 -44.04 -3.95
N GLU A 482 -43.53 -43.52 -3.78
CA GLU A 482 -44.00 -42.59 -2.74
C GLU A 482 -43.60 -41.09 -2.80
N GLU A 483 -44.54 -40.28 -3.30
CA GLU A 483 -45.56 -39.63 -2.43
C GLU A 483 -45.14 -39.28 -0.98
N MET A 484 -43.97 -38.67 -0.72
CA MET A 484 -43.64 -38.23 0.65
C MET A 484 -42.58 -37.12 0.76
N ALA A 485 -42.65 -36.06 -0.06
CA ALA A 485 -41.80 -34.87 0.13
C ALA A 485 -42.47 -33.50 -0.12
N LEU A 486 -43.78 -33.47 -0.40
CA LEU A 486 -44.57 -32.23 -0.54
C LEU A 486 -45.28 -31.79 0.77
N LYS A 487 -44.79 -32.24 1.93
CA LYS A 487 -45.38 -31.94 3.25
C LYS A 487 -44.43 -31.29 4.28
N LEU A 488 -43.26 -30.79 3.89
CA LEU A 488 -42.33 -30.16 4.85
C LEU A 488 -42.07 -28.65 4.67
N ASP A 489 -42.61 -28.00 3.64
CA ASP A 489 -42.48 -26.53 3.45
C ASP A 489 -43.75 -25.74 3.84
N ASN A 490 -44.78 -26.41 4.38
CA ASN A 490 -46.02 -25.78 4.86
C ASN A 490 -46.26 -25.93 6.39
N VAL A 491 -45.23 -26.25 7.18
CA VAL A 491 -45.34 -26.41 8.66
C VAL A 491 -44.26 -25.62 9.41
N LEU A 492 -43.77 -24.52 8.84
CA LEU A 492 -42.81 -23.61 9.49
C LEU A 492 -43.20 -22.12 9.42
N LEU A 493 -44.46 -21.84 9.02
CA LEU A 493 -45.01 -20.48 8.94
C LEU A 493 -46.27 -20.23 9.79
N ASP A 494 -46.79 -21.25 10.49
CA ASP A 494 -48.05 -21.14 11.28
C ASP A 494 -47.88 -21.38 12.80
N THR A 495 -46.66 -21.23 13.34
CA THR A 495 -46.40 -21.33 14.79
C THR A 495 -45.68 -20.11 15.34
N TYR A 496 -46.21 -18.91 15.06
CA TYR A 496 -45.89 -17.68 15.80
C TYR A 496 -47.11 -16.75 16.00
N GLN A 497 -48.31 -17.33 16.05
CA GLN A 497 -49.49 -16.68 16.60
C GLN A 497 -50.12 -17.63 17.62
N ASP A 498 -50.50 -17.06 18.75
CA ASP A 498 -51.21 -17.68 19.88
C ASP A 498 -50.38 -18.48 20.89
N ALA A 499 -49.58 -17.74 21.66
CA ALA A 499 -49.53 -17.94 23.10
C ALA A 499 -50.40 -16.86 23.79
N SER A 500 -51.66 -17.24 24.04
CA SER A 500 -52.42 -16.97 25.28
C SER A 500 -52.38 -15.56 25.88
N SER A 501 -53.55 -14.89 25.77
CA SER A 501 -54.37 -14.34 26.88
C SER A 501 -53.71 -13.57 28.02
#